data_AF-A0A851DSI6-F1
#
_entry.id   AF-A0A851DSI6-F1
#
_cell.length_a   1.000
_cell.length_b   1.000
_cell.length_c   1.000
_cell.angle_alpha   90.00
_cell.angle_beta   90.00
_cell.angle_gamma   90.00
#
_symmetry.space_group_name_H-M   'P 1'
#
loop_
_entity.id
_entity.type
_entity.pdbx_description
1 polymer ?
#
loop_
_entity_poly.entity_id
_entity_poly.type
_entity_poly.pdbx_seq_one_letter_code
_entity_poly.pdbx_strand_id
1 'polypeptide(L)'
;EKLADRKLNVAEVTQSEIGQKQKLQTVLEAVHDLLRPHGWTIKWNVDSIHGKNLICILHLLVALAMHFRAPIRLPEHVSVQVVVVRKREGLLQTTHVTEELTTTTEVLTFSLKRDAFDTLFDHAPDKLSVVKKSLITFVNKHLNKLNLEVTELETQFADGVYLVLLMGLLEDYFVPLHNFYLTPESFDQKVHNVSFAFELMQDGGLKKPKARPE
;
A
#
# COMPACT_ATOMS: atom_id res chain seq x y z
N GLU A 1 -9.79 -16.56 -0.92
CA GLU A 1 -10.31 -16.38 0.45
C GLU A 1 -9.45 -15.42 1.24
N LYS A 2 -8.30 -15.80 1.79
CA LYS A 2 -7.55 -15.01 2.79
C LYS A 2 -7.08 -13.58 2.44
N LEU A 3 -6.83 -13.25 1.18
CA LEU A 3 -6.29 -11.92 0.82
C LEU A 3 -7.39 -10.85 0.72
N ALA A 4 -8.59 -11.21 0.27
CA ALA A 4 -9.69 -10.27 0.01
C ALA A 4 -11.01 -10.71 0.68
N ASP A 5 -10.95 -11.70 1.57
CA ASP A 5 -12.09 -12.41 2.17
C ASP A 5 -13.18 -12.84 1.18
N ARG A 6 -12.77 -13.14 -0.07
CA ARG A 6 -13.63 -13.62 -1.14
C ARG A 6 -13.49 -15.12 -1.33
N LYS A 7 -14.62 -15.83 -1.25
CA LYS A 7 -14.75 -17.22 -1.66
C LYS A 7 -14.96 -17.31 -3.16
N LEU A 8 -14.09 -18.04 -3.85
CA LEU A 8 -14.20 -18.30 -5.28
C LEU A 8 -14.81 -19.68 -5.48
N ASN A 9 -15.83 -19.76 -6.32
CA ASN A 9 -16.50 -21.02 -6.66
C ASN A 9 -15.67 -21.79 -7.69
N VAL A 10 -14.53 -22.32 -7.27
CA VAL A 10 -13.63 -23.12 -8.10
C VAL A 10 -13.29 -24.43 -7.40
N ALA A 11 -13.09 -25.50 -8.18
CA ALA A 11 -12.65 -26.77 -7.63
C ALA A 11 -11.27 -26.63 -6.96
N GLU A 12 -11.09 -27.25 -5.79
CA GLU A 12 -9.82 -27.19 -5.05
C GLU A 12 -8.68 -27.81 -5.85
N VAL A 13 -8.93 -28.93 -6.53
CA VAL A 13 -7.95 -29.63 -7.37
C VAL A 13 -8.53 -29.86 -8.75
N THR A 14 -7.73 -29.55 -9.78
CA THR A 14 -8.04 -29.81 -11.19
C THR A 14 -6.84 -30.47 -11.84
N GLN A 15 -6.99 -31.70 -12.34
CA GLN A 15 -5.89 -32.44 -12.95
C GLN A 15 -5.77 -32.24 -14.46
N SER A 16 -6.86 -31.88 -15.14
CA SER A 16 -6.86 -31.63 -16.58
C SER A 16 -6.36 -30.22 -16.91
N GLU A 17 -5.70 -30.06 -18.06
CA GLU A 17 -5.24 -28.76 -18.55
C GLU A 17 -6.41 -27.78 -18.71
N ILE A 18 -7.51 -28.24 -19.30
CA ILE A 18 -8.73 -27.45 -19.50
C ILE A 18 -9.29 -26.99 -18.14
N GLY A 19 -9.34 -27.87 -17.14
CA GLY A 19 -9.81 -27.54 -15.80
C GLY A 19 -8.90 -26.53 -15.10
N GLN A 20 -7.58 -26.64 -15.27
CA GLN A 20 -6.63 -25.67 -14.72
C GLN A 20 -6.82 -24.28 -15.34
N LYS A 21 -7.00 -24.19 -16.67
CA LYS A 21 -7.25 -22.92 -17.36
C LYS A 21 -8.58 -22.29 -16.94
N GLN A 22 -9.65 -23.07 -16.83
CA GLN A 22 -10.95 -22.58 -16.34
C GLN A 22 -10.87 -22.06 -14.90
N LYS A 23 -10.20 -22.80 -14.00
CA LYS A 23 -9.95 -22.34 -12.64
C LYS A 23 -9.16 -21.03 -12.61
N LEU A 24 -8.10 -20.95 -13.42
CA LEU A 24 -7.27 -19.76 -13.50
C LEU A 24 -8.03 -18.56 -14.08
N GLN A 25 -8.94 -18.77 -15.04
CA GLN A 25 -9.83 -17.74 -15.56
C GLN A 25 -10.65 -17.10 -14.44
N THR A 26 -11.34 -17.91 -13.63
CA THR A 26 -12.15 -17.40 -12.51
C THR A 26 -11.31 -16.66 -11.47
N VAL A 27 -10.10 -17.14 -11.18
CA VAL A 27 -9.17 -16.46 -10.25
C VAL A 27 -8.71 -15.12 -10.82
N LEU A 28 -8.30 -15.08 -12.09
CA LEU A 28 -7.82 -13.85 -12.71
C LEU A 28 -8.93 -12.82 -12.89
N GLU A 29 -10.17 -13.22 -13.18
CA GLU A 29 -11.33 -12.33 -13.21
C GLU A 29 -11.53 -11.64 -11.87
N ALA A 30 -11.53 -12.41 -10.77
CA ALA A 30 -11.66 -11.84 -9.43
C ALA A 30 -10.51 -10.87 -9.07
N VAL A 31 -9.30 -11.16 -9.54
CA VAL A 31 -8.15 -10.25 -9.39
C VAL A 31 -8.30 -9.01 -10.27
N HIS A 32 -8.80 -9.13 -11.49
CA HIS A 32 -9.03 -7.98 -12.38
C HIS A 32 -10.09 -7.04 -11.82
N ASP A 33 -11.17 -7.57 -11.26
CA ASP A 33 -12.22 -6.78 -10.60
C ASP A 33 -11.68 -6.01 -9.39
N LEU A 34 -10.64 -6.54 -8.74
CA LEU A 34 -9.97 -5.88 -7.62
C LEU A 34 -9.01 -4.79 -8.10
N LEU A 35 -8.23 -5.06 -9.16
CA LEU A 35 -7.13 -4.19 -9.59
C LEU A 35 -7.56 -3.10 -10.58
N ARG A 36 -8.46 -3.39 -11.54
CA ARG A 36 -8.88 -2.42 -12.58
C ARG A 36 -9.48 -1.13 -12.02
N PRO A 37 -10.35 -1.15 -10.99
CA PRO A 37 -10.89 0.08 -10.41
C PRO A 37 -9.81 1.01 -9.84
N HIS A 38 -8.63 0.46 -9.54
CA HIS A 38 -7.47 1.16 -9.04
C HIS A 38 -6.45 1.43 -10.15
N GLY A 39 -6.86 1.53 -11.41
CA GLY A 39 -5.99 2.02 -12.50
C GLY A 39 -4.86 1.09 -12.94
N TRP A 40 -4.79 -0.15 -12.44
CA TRP A 40 -3.73 -1.08 -12.80
C TRP A 40 -3.82 -1.53 -14.26
N THR A 41 -2.70 -1.41 -14.99
CA THR A 41 -2.55 -1.99 -16.33
C THR A 41 -2.38 -3.50 -16.25
N ILE A 42 -3.30 -4.25 -16.85
CA ILE A 42 -3.27 -5.71 -16.85
C ILE A 42 -2.37 -6.21 -17.98
N LYS A 43 -1.21 -6.78 -17.62
CA LYS A 43 -0.20 -7.35 -18.54
C LYS A 43 -0.15 -8.89 -18.53
N TRP A 44 -1.21 -9.54 -18.04
CA TRP A 44 -1.30 -11.00 -17.92
C TRP A 44 -2.68 -11.52 -18.33
N ASN A 45 -2.72 -12.77 -18.79
CA ASN A 45 -3.95 -13.51 -19.10
C ASN A 45 -3.79 -14.99 -18.72
N VAL A 46 -4.86 -15.78 -18.89
CA VAL A 46 -4.84 -17.21 -18.51
C VAL A 46 -3.76 -17.97 -19.25
N ASP A 47 -3.62 -17.77 -20.56
CA ASP A 47 -2.63 -18.51 -21.35
C ASP A 47 -1.20 -18.16 -20.98
N SER A 48 -0.92 -16.89 -20.67
CA SER A 48 0.42 -16.46 -20.30
C SER A 48 0.81 -16.97 -18.91
N ILE A 49 -0.11 -16.94 -17.94
CA ILE A 49 0.16 -17.46 -16.59
C ILE A 49 0.22 -18.99 -16.58
N HIS A 50 -0.71 -19.67 -17.25
CA HIS A 50 -0.71 -21.14 -17.37
C HIS A 50 0.52 -21.63 -18.14
N GLY A 51 0.90 -20.92 -19.21
CA GLY A 51 2.12 -21.14 -19.98
C GLY A 51 3.42 -20.72 -19.26
N LYS A 52 3.35 -20.36 -17.98
CA LYS A 52 4.50 -20.00 -17.12
C LYS A 52 5.34 -18.84 -17.67
N ASN A 53 4.70 -17.87 -18.33
CA ASN A 53 5.38 -16.66 -18.77
C ASN A 53 5.82 -15.86 -17.54
N LEU A 54 7.13 -15.83 -17.30
CA LEU A 54 7.74 -15.21 -16.13
C LEU A 54 7.40 -13.73 -16.01
N ILE A 55 7.40 -12.98 -17.12
CA ILE A 55 7.12 -11.54 -17.13
C ILE A 55 5.68 -11.28 -16.70
N CYS A 56 4.73 -12.02 -17.26
CA CYS A 56 3.32 -11.90 -16.88
C CYS A 56 3.08 -12.28 -15.41
N ILE A 57 3.74 -13.33 -14.92
CA ILE A 57 3.67 -13.76 -13.51
C ILE A 57 4.24 -12.67 -12.60
N LEU A 58 5.39 -12.08 -12.93
CA LEU A 58 6.00 -11.01 -12.16
C LEU A 58 5.10 -9.77 -12.10
N HIS A 59 4.51 -9.35 -13.23
CA HIS A 59 3.56 -8.23 -13.23
C HIS A 59 2.35 -8.50 -12.33
N LEU A 60 1.78 -9.70 -12.36
CA LEU A 60 0.67 -10.08 -11.48
C LEU A 60 1.09 -10.04 -10.01
N LEU A 61 2.25 -10.60 -9.67
CA LEU A 61 2.74 -10.63 -8.29
C LEU A 61 3.07 -9.24 -7.75
N VAL A 62 3.72 -8.39 -8.56
CA VAL A 62 4.01 -7.00 -8.19
C VAL A 62 2.69 -6.24 -7.94
N ALA A 63 1.71 -6.36 -8.84
CA ALA A 63 0.43 -5.69 -8.67
C ALA A 63 -0.31 -6.14 -7.40
N LEU A 64 -0.30 -7.45 -7.10
CA LEU A 64 -0.91 -7.98 -5.88
C LEU A 64 -0.15 -7.56 -4.62
N ALA A 65 1.18 -7.64 -4.62
CA ALA A 65 2.01 -7.25 -3.49
C ALA A 65 1.82 -5.78 -3.14
N MET A 66 1.73 -4.92 -4.16
CA MET A 66 1.49 -3.49 -3.98
C MET A 66 0.05 -3.21 -3.53
N HIS A 67 -0.95 -3.82 -4.17
CA HIS A 67 -2.36 -3.64 -3.82
C HIS A 67 -2.66 -4.03 -2.37
N PHE A 68 -2.14 -5.19 -1.92
CA PHE A 68 -2.34 -5.68 -0.56
C PHE A 68 -1.31 -5.20 0.44
N ARG A 69 -0.33 -4.38 0.00
CA ARG A 69 0.75 -3.88 0.85
C ARG A 69 1.44 -5.02 1.59
N ALA A 70 1.93 -5.98 0.83
CA ALA A 70 2.78 -7.03 1.35
C ALA A 70 3.97 -6.42 2.12
N PRO A 71 4.41 -7.01 3.24
CA PRO A 71 5.54 -6.53 4.04
C PRO A 71 6.89 -6.84 3.37
N ILE A 72 7.04 -6.40 2.12
CA ILE A 72 8.24 -6.54 1.30
C ILE A 72 8.55 -5.19 0.67
N ARG A 73 9.83 -4.81 0.66
CA ARG A 73 10.31 -3.64 -0.08
C ARG A 73 10.72 -4.11 -1.47
N LEU A 74 9.96 -3.69 -2.49
CA LEU A 74 10.32 -3.96 -3.87
C LEU A 74 11.38 -2.93 -4.31
N PRO A 75 12.49 -3.36 -4.94
CA PRO A 75 13.43 -2.44 -5.55
C PRO A 75 12.75 -1.65 -6.68
N GLU A 76 13.15 -0.40 -6.86
CA GLU A 76 12.60 0.48 -7.89
C GLU A 76 13.30 0.29 -9.24
N HIS A 77 12.60 0.60 -10.33
CA HIS A 77 13.12 0.60 -11.70
C HIS A 77 13.74 -0.72 -12.19
N VAL A 78 13.32 -1.84 -11.60
CA VAL A 78 13.65 -3.16 -12.13
C VAL A 78 13.02 -3.34 -13.50
N SER A 79 13.85 -3.62 -14.49
CA SER A 79 13.44 -3.94 -15.85
C SER A 79 14.12 -5.21 -16.34
N VAL A 80 13.49 -5.85 -17.33
CA VAL A 80 14.00 -7.06 -17.97
C VAL A 80 14.01 -6.86 -19.48
N GLN A 81 15.08 -7.26 -20.14
CA GLN A 81 15.09 -7.34 -21.60
C GLN A 81 14.49 -8.66 -22.08
N VAL A 82 13.46 -8.54 -22.90
CA VAL A 82 12.76 -9.66 -23.53
C VAL A 82 13.17 -9.73 -24.99
N VAL A 83 13.68 -10.88 -25.40
CA VAL A 83 14.00 -11.15 -26.81
C VAL A 83 12.79 -11.80 -27.46
N VAL A 84 12.13 -11.07 -28.36
CA VAL A 84 10.97 -11.54 -29.11
C VAL A 84 11.42 -11.96 -30.51
N VAL A 85 11.33 -13.26 -30.78
CA VAL A 85 11.62 -13.84 -32.10
C VAL A 85 10.31 -14.14 -32.81
N ARG A 86 10.09 -13.53 -33.98
CA ARG A 86 8.93 -13.78 -34.84
C ARG A 86 9.37 -14.35 -36.17
N LYS A 87 8.69 -15.41 -36.63
CA LYS A 87 8.90 -15.94 -37.98
C LYS A 87 7.97 -15.20 -38.95
N ARG A 88 8.53 -14.47 -39.92
CA ARG A 88 7.79 -13.83 -41.03
C ARG A 88 8.40 -14.28 -42.35
N GLU A 89 7.56 -14.80 -43.25
CA GLU A 89 7.97 -15.24 -44.60
C GLU A 89 9.16 -16.24 -44.60
N GLY A 90 9.24 -17.08 -43.56
CA GLY A 90 10.34 -18.04 -43.40
C GLY A 90 11.59 -17.49 -42.70
N LEU A 91 11.73 -16.17 -42.54
CA LEU A 91 12.83 -15.53 -41.83
C LEU A 91 12.49 -15.29 -40.34
N LEU A 92 13.49 -15.46 -39.46
CA LEU A 92 13.38 -15.10 -38.05
C LEU A 92 13.74 -13.62 -37.87
N GLN A 93 12.77 -12.80 -37.46
CA GLN A 93 13.00 -11.44 -36.98
C GLN A 93 13.15 -11.46 -35.46
N THR A 94 14.30 -10.99 -34.97
CA THR A 94 14.58 -10.82 -33.55
C THR A 94 14.41 -9.36 -33.17
N THR A 95 13.66 -9.11 -32.09
CA THR A 95 13.44 -7.78 -31.53
C THR A 95 13.70 -7.82 -30.03
N HIS A 96 14.30 -6.76 -29.49
CA HIS A 96 14.52 -6.60 -28.06
C HIS A 96 13.48 -5.62 -27.52
N VAL A 97 12.75 -6.04 -26.49
CA VAL A 97 11.73 -5.25 -25.81
C VAL A 97 12.13 -5.15 -24.34
N THR A 98 12.28 -3.94 -23.83
CA THR A 98 12.50 -3.73 -22.39
C THR A 98 11.15 -3.66 -21.69
N GLU A 99 10.93 -4.55 -20.73
CA GLU A 99 9.75 -4.54 -19.86
C GLU A 99 10.15 -4.06 -18.47
N GLU A 100 9.57 -2.94 -18.02
CA GLU A 100 9.74 -2.42 -16.66
C GLU A 100 8.77 -3.13 -15.71
N LEU A 101 9.30 -3.85 -14.72
CA LEU A 101 8.54 -4.63 -13.75
C LEU A 101 8.07 -3.80 -12.55
N THR A 102 8.91 -2.85 -12.11
CA THR A 102 8.64 -1.97 -10.97
C THR A 102 8.98 -0.54 -11.35
N THR A 103 8.14 0.42 -10.99
CA THR A 103 8.40 1.85 -11.16
C THR A 103 8.61 2.49 -9.78
N THR A 104 8.78 3.81 -9.71
CA THR A 104 8.84 4.55 -8.44
C THR A 104 7.63 4.21 -7.56
N THR A 105 7.89 3.86 -6.30
CA THR A 105 6.89 3.34 -5.35
C THR A 105 5.69 4.27 -5.22
N GLU A 106 5.94 5.59 -5.22
CA GLU A 106 4.93 6.64 -5.12
C GLU A 106 3.91 6.60 -6.27
N VAL A 107 4.36 6.33 -7.50
CA VAL A 107 3.51 6.28 -8.71
C VAL A 107 2.57 5.07 -8.68
N LEU A 108 3.06 3.94 -8.17
CA LEU A 108 2.26 2.72 -8.03
C LEU A 108 1.26 2.83 -6.88
N THR A 109 1.59 3.58 -5.83
CA THR A 109 0.65 3.91 -4.74
C THR A 109 -0.40 4.96 -5.12
N PHE A 110 -0.11 5.84 -6.08
CA PHE A 110 -1.02 6.90 -6.56
C PHE A 110 -2.31 6.37 -7.20
N SER A 111 -2.31 5.11 -7.61
CA SER A 111 -3.50 4.40 -8.11
C SER A 111 -4.51 4.03 -7.01
N LEU A 112 -4.19 4.24 -5.72
CA LEU A 112 -5.04 3.92 -4.58
C LEU A 112 -5.67 5.17 -3.95
N LYS A 113 -6.79 5.64 -4.52
CA LYS A 113 -7.63 6.77 -4.04
C LYS A 113 -6.80 7.98 -3.56
N ARG A 114 -6.58 8.94 -4.46
CA ARG A 114 -6.05 10.26 -4.15
C ARG A 114 -6.76 10.85 -2.92
N ASP A 115 -5.98 11.30 -1.94
CA ASP A 115 -6.50 12.06 -0.82
C ASP A 115 -6.29 13.57 -1.03
N ALA A 116 -6.73 14.35 -0.05
CA ALA A 116 -6.65 15.81 -0.11
C ALA A 116 -5.19 16.33 -0.09
N PHE A 117 -4.26 15.56 0.50
CA PHE A 117 -2.84 15.91 0.50
C PHE A 117 -2.20 15.64 -0.85
N ASP A 118 -2.55 14.54 -1.54
CA ASP A 118 -2.08 14.28 -2.91
C ASP A 118 -2.43 15.44 -3.86
N THR A 119 -3.66 15.96 -3.75
CA THR A 119 -4.10 17.11 -4.56
C THR A 119 -3.36 18.40 -4.18
N LEU A 120 -3.07 18.59 -2.88
CA LEU A 120 -2.31 19.72 -2.37
C LEU A 120 -0.87 19.71 -2.90
N PHE A 121 -0.21 18.55 -2.89
CA PHE A 121 1.15 18.40 -3.42
C PHE A 121 1.20 18.66 -4.94
N ASP A 122 0.24 18.14 -5.69
CA ASP A 122 0.19 18.28 -7.15
C ASP A 122 -0.07 19.74 -7.59
N HIS A 123 -0.97 20.46 -6.91
CA HIS A 123 -1.54 21.71 -7.44
C HIS A 123 -1.26 22.96 -6.59
N ALA A 124 -0.84 22.81 -5.33
CA ALA A 124 -0.61 23.95 -4.43
C ALA A 124 0.50 23.65 -3.39
N PRO A 125 1.72 23.31 -3.82
CA PRO A 125 2.83 23.00 -2.93
C PRO A 125 3.21 24.19 -2.03
N ASP A 126 2.95 25.42 -2.48
CA ASP A 126 3.11 26.66 -1.71
C ASP A 126 2.23 26.69 -0.44
N LYS A 127 1.07 26.03 -0.46
CA LYS A 127 0.15 25.95 0.67
C LYS A 127 0.56 24.91 1.72
N LEU A 128 1.51 24.03 1.42
CA LEU A 128 1.97 23.00 2.36
C LEU A 128 2.47 23.61 3.67
N SER A 129 3.21 24.71 3.57
CA SER A 129 3.74 25.43 4.75
C SER A 129 2.63 25.97 5.65
N VAL A 130 1.52 26.42 5.07
CA VAL A 130 0.34 26.92 5.80
C VAL A 130 -0.39 25.76 6.48
N VAL A 131 -0.55 24.63 5.79
CA VAL A 131 -1.17 23.43 6.36
C VAL A 131 -0.34 22.90 7.54
N LYS A 132 0.99 22.80 7.40
CA LYS A 132 1.88 22.40 8.50
C LYS A 132 1.70 23.29 9.73
N LYS A 133 1.67 24.63 9.56
CA LYS A 133 1.42 25.58 10.65
C LYS A 133 0.04 25.39 11.30
N SER A 134 -0.99 25.15 10.49
CA SER A 134 -2.34 24.87 10.98
C SER A 134 -2.39 23.58 11.81
N LEU A 135 -1.71 22.52 11.38
CA LEU A 135 -1.62 21.26 12.11
C LEU A 135 -0.88 21.43 13.44
N ILE A 136 0.25 22.14 13.44
CA ILE A 136 0.98 22.47 14.69
C ILE A 136 0.06 23.23 15.66
N THR A 137 -0.65 24.23 15.16
CA THR A 137 -1.58 25.04 15.98
C THR A 137 -2.70 24.17 16.56
N PHE A 138 -3.26 23.27 15.74
CA PHE A 138 -4.27 22.31 16.19
C PHE A 138 -3.73 21.39 17.27
N VAL A 139 -2.60 20.72 17.02
CA VAL A 139 -1.99 19.79 17.97
C VAL A 139 -1.67 20.48 19.30
N ASN A 140 -1.06 21.67 19.26
CA ASN A 140 -0.73 22.41 20.48
C ASN A 140 -1.95 22.88 21.25
N LYS A 141 -3.08 23.16 20.58
CA LYS A 141 -4.36 23.44 21.28
C LYS A 141 -4.77 22.31 22.22
N HIS A 142 -4.43 21.06 21.88
CA HIS A 142 -4.74 19.89 22.69
C HIS A 142 -3.57 19.53 23.63
N LEU A 143 -2.37 19.34 23.10
CA LEU A 143 -1.20 18.87 23.87
C LEU A 143 -0.72 19.85 24.94
N ASN A 144 -0.97 21.17 24.79
CA ASN A 144 -0.64 22.15 25.83
C ASN A 144 -1.40 21.89 27.15
N LYS A 145 -2.54 21.17 27.12
CA LYS A 145 -3.25 20.75 28.33
C LYS A 145 -2.41 19.80 29.20
N LEU A 146 -1.44 19.12 28.60
CA LEU A 146 -0.47 18.24 29.27
C LEU A 146 0.91 18.88 29.39
N ASN A 147 1.02 20.20 29.16
CA ASN A 147 2.30 20.94 29.14
C ASN A 147 3.28 20.44 28.07
N LEU A 148 2.77 19.87 26.97
CA LEU A 148 3.56 19.43 25.83
C LEU A 148 3.40 20.43 24.67
N GLU A 149 4.51 20.88 24.11
CA GLU A 149 4.55 21.77 22.94
C GLU A 149 5.22 21.07 21.75
N VAL A 150 4.58 21.20 20.60
CA VAL A 150 5.06 20.69 19.31
C VAL A 150 5.52 21.85 18.44
N THR A 151 6.76 21.80 18.01
CA THR A 151 7.36 22.72 17.03
C THR A 151 7.59 22.01 15.69
N GLU A 152 7.87 20.71 15.73
CA GLU A 152 8.23 19.89 14.57
C GLU A 152 7.42 18.60 14.52
N LEU A 153 6.42 18.56 13.63
CA LEU A 153 5.57 17.38 13.43
C LEU A 153 6.35 16.15 12.94
N GLU A 154 7.39 16.36 12.14
CA GLU A 154 8.13 15.29 11.46
C GLU A 154 8.95 14.45 12.44
N THR A 155 9.42 15.05 13.54
CA THR A 155 10.31 14.41 14.51
C THR A 155 9.57 14.04 15.78
N GLN A 156 8.71 14.93 16.31
CA GLN A 156 8.10 14.75 17.63
C GLN A 156 6.94 13.74 17.66
N PHE A 157 6.42 13.32 16.50
CA PHE A 157 5.42 12.26 16.40
C PHE A 157 6.01 10.89 16.01
N ALA A 158 7.31 10.83 15.71
CA ALA A 158 7.94 9.66 15.11
C ALA A 158 7.97 8.43 16.03
N ASP A 159 7.77 8.61 17.33
CA ASP A 159 7.77 7.54 18.32
C ASP A 159 6.35 7.10 18.77
N GLY A 160 5.33 7.73 18.19
CA GLY A 160 3.91 7.45 18.45
C GLY A 160 3.36 7.98 19.78
N VAL A 161 4.19 8.47 20.71
CA VAL A 161 3.73 8.87 22.05
C VAL A 161 2.76 10.05 21.97
N TYR A 162 3.13 11.10 21.24
CA TYR A 162 2.29 12.29 21.09
C TYR A 162 1.01 11.97 20.32
N LEU A 163 1.03 10.98 19.42
CA LEU A 163 -0.16 10.54 18.70
C LEU A 163 -1.17 9.86 19.64
N VAL A 164 -0.69 8.94 20.49
CA VAL A 164 -1.53 8.27 21.50
C VAL A 164 -2.15 9.28 22.47
N LEU A 165 -1.34 10.21 22.99
CA LEU A 165 -1.81 11.25 23.91
C LEU A 165 -2.82 12.19 23.24
N LEU A 166 -2.58 12.58 21.99
CA LEU A 166 -3.49 13.42 21.21
C LEU A 166 -4.85 12.71 21.02
N MET A 167 -4.86 11.41 20.72
CA MET A 167 -6.10 10.64 20.56
C MET A 167 -6.94 10.63 21.85
N GLY A 168 -6.32 10.39 23.01
CA GLY A 168 -7.03 10.46 24.30
C GLY A 168 -7.62 11.85 24.56
N LEU A 169 -6.86 12.92 24.25
CA LEU A 169 -7.32 14.30 24.45
C LEU A 169 -8.42 14.75 23.48
N LEU A 170 -8.54 14.12 22.31
CA LEU A 170 -9.60 14.43 21.34
C LEU A 170 -10.93 13.80 21.74
N GLU A 171 -10.88 12.59 22.28
CA GLU A 171 -12.03 11.81 22.74
C GLU A 171 -12.34 12.01 24.24
N ASP A 172 -11.60 12.91 24.90
CA ASP A 172 -11.76 13.30 26.31
C ASP A 172 -11.63 12.12 27.31
N TYR A 173 -10.71 11.19 27.02
CA TYR A 173 -10.37 10.09 27.93
C TYR A 173 -8.87 9.96 28.18
N PHE A 174 -8.53 9.31 29.29
CA PHE A 174 -7.17 8.98 29.64
C PHE A 174 -6.75 7.65 29.01
N VAL A 175 -5.62 7.63 28.31
CA VAL A 175 -5.01 6.40 27.81
C VAL A 175 -4.09 5.81 28.88
N PRO A 176 -4.34 4.57 29.37
CA PRO A 176 -3.50 3.96 30.39
C PRO A 176 -2.03 3.82 29.95
N LEU A 177 -1.10 4.29 30.78
CA LEU A 177 0.34 4.28 30.47
C LEU A 177 0.96 2.88 30.34
N HIS A 178 0.26 1.82 30.74
CA HIS A 178 0.73 0.45 30.55
C HIS A 178 0.41 -0.10 29.15
N ASN A 179 -0.42 0.58 28.36
CA ASN A 179 -0.79 0.14 27.01
C ASN A 179 0.18 0.60 25.92
N PHE A 180 1.05 1.57 26.23
CA PHE A 180 2.03 2.12 25.29
C PHE A 180 3.32 2.50 26.03
N TYR A 181 4.40 2.66 25.28
CA TYR A 181 5.71 3.02 25.83
C TYR A 181 5.86 4.53 25.87
N LEU A 182 5.97 5.13 27.05
CA LEU A 182 6.15 6.58 27.20
C LEU A 182 7.54 7.06 26.75
N THR A 183 8.55 6.18 26.86
CA THR A 183 9.93 6.43 26.46
C THR A 183 10.41 5.26 25.58
N PRO A 184 9.93 5.17 24.32
CA PRO A 184 10.27 4.06 23.44
C PRO A 184 11.73 4.16 22.95
N GLU A 185 12.53 3.15 23.23
CA GLU A 185 13.94 3.06 22.84
C GLU A 185 14.14 2.22 21.58
N SER A 186 13.34 1.16 21.41
CA SER A 186 13.44 0.25 20.27
C SER A 186 12.51 0.63 19.13
N PHE A 187 12.87 0.19 17.91
CA PHE A 187 12.01 0.32 16.75
C PHE A 187 10.63 -0.34 16.98
N ASP A 188 10.63 -1.56 17.54
CA ASP A 188 9.39 -2.29 17.83
C ASP A 188 8.48 -1.56 18.82
N GLN A 189 9.05 -0.87 19.82
CA GLN A 189 8.26 -0.06 20.77
C GLN A 189 7.60 1.14 20.08
N LYS A 190 8.29 1.80 19.15
CA LYS A 190 7.73 2.91 18.36
C LYS A 190 6.61 2.41 17.45
N VAL A 191 6.84 1.31 16.74
CA VAL A 191 5.83 0.66 15.88
C VAL A 191 4.61 0.23 16.70
N HIS A 192 4.81 -0.30 17.91
CA HIS A 192 3.72 -0.62 18.85
C HIS A 192 2.88 0.62 19.18
N ASN A 193 3.51 1.73 19.58
CA ASN A 193 2.80 2.97 19.91
C ASN A 193 1.96 3.50 18.74
N VAL A 194 2.54 3.52 17.53
CA VAL A 194 1.82 3.99 16.33
C VAL A 194 0.67 3.05 15.97
N SER A 195 0.88 1.73 16.08
CA SER A 195 -0.16 0.73 15.85
C SER A 195 -1.33 0.92 16.82
N PHE A 196 -1.01 1.12 18.11
CA PHE A 196 -2.00 1.36 19.14
C PHE A 196 -2.78 2.67 18.91
N ALA A 197 -2.11 3.75 18.50
CA ALA A 197 -2.80 4.97 18.12
C ALA A 197 -3.79 4.78 16.95
N PHE A 198 -3.46 3.92 15.97
CA PHE A 198 -4.37 3.60 14.88
C PHE A 198 -5.59 2.78 15.33
N GLU A 199 -5.44 1.96 16.38
CA GLU A 199 -6.58 1.29 17.03
C GLU A 199 -7.48 2.32 17.71
N LEU A 200 -6.91 3.24 18.49
CA LEU A 200 -7.67 4.32 19.14
C LEU A 200 -8.43 5.19 18.13
N MET A 201 -7.84 5.46 16.96
CA MET A 201 -8.53 6.18 15.87
C MET A 201 -9.75 5.41 15.34
N GLN A 202 -9.63 4.09 15.19
CA GLN A 202 -10.72 3.24 14.71
C GLN A 202 -11.83 3.14 15.77
N ASP A 203 -11.46 3.05 17.04
CA ASP A 203 -12.41 3.06 18.16
C ASP A 203 -13.15 4.41 18.25
N GLY A 204 -12.48 5.52 17.93
CA GLY A 204 -13.08 6.85 17.75
C GLY A 204 -13.93 7.01 16.47
N GLY A 205 -14.15 5.94 15.70
CA GLY A 205 -15.00 5.94 14.51
C GLY A 205 -14.33 6.45 13.22
N LEU A 206 -13.01 6.69 13.23
CA LEU A 206 -12.27 7.00 12.01
C LEU A 206 -12.04 5.72 11.18
N LYS A 207 -11.89 5.89 9.87
CA LYS A 207 -11.49 4.78 9.00
C LYS A 207 -10.08 4.35 9.35
N LYS A 208 -9.82 3.05 9.31
CA LYS A 208 -8.48 2.48 9.46
C LYS A 208 -7.45 3.28 8.65
N PRO A 209 -6.40 3.83 9.28
CA PRO A 209 -5.38 4.59 8.59
C PRO A 209 -4.78 3.80 7.43
N LYS A 210 -4.54 4.51 6.32
CA LYS A 210 -3.87 3.95 5.15
C LYS A 210 -2.36 3.79 5.38
N ALA A 211 -1.75 4.52 6.29
CA ALA A 211 -0.32 4.37 6.57
C ALA A 211 -0.06 3.03 7.26
N ARG A 212 1.16 2.52 7.12
CA ARG A 212 1.63 1.46 8.00
C ARG A 212 2.27 2.07 9.26
N PRO A 213 2.27 1.35 10.38
CA PRO A 213 2.91 1.83 11.60
C PRO A 213 4.44 1.94 11.49
N GLU A 214 5.09 1.08 10.69
CA GLU A 214 6.53 1.12 10.39
C GLU A 214 6.96 2.13 9.32
#